data_AF-A0A820HIM3-F1
#
_entry.id   AF-A0A820HIM3-F1
#
_cell.length_a   1.000
_cell.length_b   1.000
_cell.length_c   1.000
_cell.angle_alpha   90.00
_cell.angle_beta   90.00
_cell.angle_gamma   90.00
#
_symmetry.space_group_name_H-M   'P 1'
#
loop_
_entity.id
_entity.type
_entity.pdbx_description
1 polymer ?
#
loop_
_entity_poly.entity_id
_entity_poly.type
_entity_poly.pdbx_seq_one_letter_code
_entity_poly.pdbx_strand_id
1 'polypeptide(L)'
;METLKYLLPEICKSIENKCNNFESTLLTDYKDDIELIWYLVVFAELLRARGDVLLNYKQLIMFVFHQCIQIVNKNSYNAVAKAVVNLLESLSCSYPVDYRLLVINSDETSDNFLPIRLWGQSVDIDKVQPQFHIPSIDEIDFVYEFVDTFLYPELARLNEKGLKMSNNERLRSLTIIRSIAVGAFCFVPPIESKEVQNLMVQSMVPHYSKYQIRLSKNSTELSKKTQ
;
A
#
# COMPACT_ATOMS: atom_id res chain seq x y z
N MET A 1 -2.27 18.21 -3.43
CA MET A 1 -1.04 17.39 -3.33
C MET A 1 0.16 18.12 -2.74
N GLU A 2 0.01 19.38 -2.36
CA GLU A 2 1.09 20.18 -1.80
C GLU A 2 1.44 19.75 -0.36
N THR A 3 0.45 19.25 0.39
CA THR A 3 0.62 18.79 1.78
C THR A 3 1.59 17.62 1.93
N LEU A 4 1.53 16.61 1.04
CA LEU A 4 2.43 15.44 1.11
C LEU A 4 3.89 15.85 0.87
N LYS A 5 4.10 16.83 -0.01
CA LYS A 5 5.42 17.36 -0.36
C LYS A 5 6.16 17.95 0.85
N TYR A 6 5.45 18.55 1.79
CA TYR A 6 6.04 19.12 3.00
C TYR A 6 6.07 18.12 4.16
N LEU A 7 4.98 17.36 4.37
CA LEU A 7 4.87 16.50 5.54
C LEU A 7 5.69 15.21 5.43
N LEU A 8 5.66 14.53 4.27
CA LEU A 8 6.29 13.22 4.15
C LEU A 8 7.81 13.26 4.38
N PRO A 9 8.57 14.19 3.77
CA PRO A 9 10.02 14.27 4.03
C PRO A 9 10.36 14.58 5.48
N GLU A 10 9.63 15.49 6.12
CA GLU A 10 9.87 15.88 7.53
C GLU A 10 9.59 14.72 8.50
N ILE A 11 8.53 13.95 8.25
CA ILE A 11 8.21 12.76 9.04
C ILE A 11 9.25 11.67 8.81
N CYS A 12 9.66 11.41 7.57
CA CYS A 12 10.72 10.43 7.26
C CYS A 12 12.03 10.78 7.96
N LYS A 13 12.42 12.06 7.94
CA LYS A 13 13.62 12.57 8.62
C LYS A 13 13.53 12.45 10.14
N SER A 14 12.35 12.73 10.72
CA SER A 14 12.12 12.56 12.16
C SER A 14 12.24 11.09 12.58
N ILE A 15 11.68 10.16 11.78
CA ILE A 15 11.82 8.72 12.01
C ILE A 15 13.27 8.29 11.89
N GLU A 16 13.98 8.73 10.85
CA GLU A 16 15.40 8.44 10.65
C GLU A 16 16.25 8.89 11.83
N ASN A 17 16.09 10.14 12.26
CA ASN A 17 16.82 10.68 13.40
C ASN A 17 16.57 9.86 14.68
N LYS A 18 15.32 9.43 14.90
CA LYS A 18 14.99 8.57 16.04
C LYS A 18 15.62 7.19 15.88
N CYS A 19 15.46 6.52 14.73
CA CYS A 19 16.04 5.23 14.40
C CYS A 19 17.58 5.20 14.55
N ASN A 20 18.28 6.24 14.09
CA ASN A 20 19.75 6.34 14.21
C ASN A 20 20.22 6.54 15.66
N ASN A 21 19.40 7.17 16.50
CA ASN A 21 19.69 7.29 17.93
C ASN A 21 19.43 5.98 18.69
N PHE A 22 18.71 5.02 18.10
CA PHE A 22 18.57 3.66 18.63
C PHE A 22 19.79 2.83 18.19
N GLU A 23 20.81 2.82 19.04
CA GLU A 23 21.95 1.91 18.88
C GLU A 23 21.44 0.46 18.68
N SER A 24 21.96 -0.22 17.67
CA SER A 24 21.55 -1.51 17.09
C SER A 24 21.46 -2.71 18.05
N THR A 25 21.64 -2.48 19.35
CA THR A 25 21.86 -3.50 20.38
C THR A 25 20.65 -3.68 21.31
N LEU A 26 19.59 -2.87 21.21
CA LEU A 26 18.46 -2.89 22.15
C LEU A 26 17.06 -2.85 21.51
N LEU A 27 16.86 -3.49 20.34
CA LEU A 27 15.51 -3.73 19.78
C LEU A 27 14.61 -4.61 20.67
N THR A 28 15.14 -5.11 21.79
CA THR A 28 14.51 -6.14 22.63
C THR A 28 13.89 -5.63 23.92
N ASP A 29 14.23 -4.45 24.45
CA ASP A 29 13.80 -4.16 25.83
C ASP A 29 13.83 -2.69 26.30
N TYR A 30 13.23 -1.72 25.56
CA TYR A 30 12.97 -0.39 26.14
C TYR A 30 11.63 0.24 25.72
N LYS A 31 11.10 1.02 26.69
CA LYS A 31 9.82 1.75 26.78
C LYS A 31 9.23 2.21 25.45
N ASP A 32 7.91 2.10 25.35
CA ASP A 32 7.07 2.73 24.32
C ASP A 32 7.52 4.19 24.08
N ASP A 33 8.38 4.39 23.06
CA ASP A 33 8.71 5.74 22.59
C ASP A 33 7.47 6.27 21.88
N ILE A 34 6.64 6.95 22.66
CA ILE A 34 5.37 7.54 22.23
C ILE A 34 5.61 8.44 21.02
N GLU A 35 6.76 9.11 20.95
CA GLU A 35 7.11 10.01 19.85
C GLU A 35 7.39 9.23 18.56
N LEU A 36 8.21 8.17 18.62
CA LEU A 36 8.45 7.30 17.48
C LEU A 36 7.15 6.65 16.99
N ILE A 37 6.34 6.12 17.91
CA ILE A 37 5.04 5.52 17.59
C ILE A 37 4.15 6.56 16.90
N TRP A 38 4.11 7.80 17.40
CA TRP A 38 3.35 8.88 16.79
C TRP A 38 3.82 9.16 15.36
N TYR A 39 5.13 9.31 15.12
CA TYR A 39 5.67 9.50 13.77
C TYR A 39 5.33 8.33 12.84
N LEU A 40 5.41 7.08 13.32
CA LEU A 40 5.06 5.89 12.55
C LEU A 40 3.57 5.83 12.20
N VAL A 41 2.69 6.25 13.12
CA VAL A 41 1.24 6.33 12.86
C VAL A 41 0.94 7.42 11.84
N VAL A 42 1.55 8.60 11.97
CA VAL A 42 1.40 9.68 10.99
C VAL A 42 1.91 9.23 9.63
N PHE A 43 3.08 8.61 9.58
CA PHE A 43 3.64 8.01 8.37
C PHE A 43 2.68 7.01 7.73
N ALA A 44 2.11 6.09 8.52
CA ALA A 44 1.13 5.14 8.02
C ALA A 44 -0.06 5.83 7.35
N GLU A 45 -0.62 6.89 7.94
CA GLU A 45 -1.73 7.63 7.33
C GLU A 45 -1.32 8.40 6.08
N LEU A 46 -0.09 8.94 6.02
CA LEU A 46 0.41 9.61 4.82
C LEU A 46 0.53 8.67 3.61
N LEU A 47 0.77 7.37 3.83
CA LEU A 47 0.84 6.36 2.77
C LEU A 47 -0.53 5.97 2.19
N ARG A 48 -1.64 6.49 2.72
CA ARG A 48 -2.98 6.39 2.09
C ARG A 48 -3.19 7.42 0.98
N ALA A 49 -2.18 8.22 0.67
CA ALA A 49 -2.22 9.16 -0.45
C ALA A 49 -2.26 8.42 -1.79
N ARG A 50 -2.58 9.15 -2.86
CA ARG A 50 -2.64 8.58 -4.22
C ARG A 50 -1.29 7.98 -4.62
N GLY A 51 -1.30 6.78 -5.18
CA GLY A 51 -0.10 6.01 -5.50
C GLY A 51 0.86 6.72 -6.47
N ASP A 52 0.30 7.41 -7.47
CA ASP A 52 1.06 8.19 -8.47
C ASP A 52 1.92 9.29 -7.83
N VAL A 53 1.48 9.79 -6.68
CA VAL A 53 2.19 10.79 -5.90
C VAL A 53 3.26 10.14 -5.03
N LEU A 54 2.94 8.99 -4.43
CA LEU A 54 3.84 8.23 -3.57
C LEU A 54 5.07 7.72 -4.33
N LEU A 55 4.94 7.45 -5.64
CA LEU A 55 6.08 7.09 -6.49
C LEU A 55 7.22 8.11 -6.42
N ASN A 56 6.92 9.40 -6.35
CA ASN A 56 7.93 10.46 -6.26
C ASN A 56 8.77 10.37 -4.97
N TYR A 57 8.26 9.67 -3.95
CA TYR A 57 8.89 9.50 -2.64
C TYR A 57 9.33 8.05 -2.39
N LYS A 58 9.31 7.19 -3.41
CA LYS A 58 9.66 5.76 -3.32
C LYS A 58 10.91 5.50 -2.49
N GLN A 59 12.01 6.20 -2.78
CA GLN A 59 13.29 6.01 -2.09
C GLN A 59 13.20 6.33 -0.59
N LEU A 60 12.54 7.43 -0.21
CA LEU A 60 12.34 7.81 1.19
C LEU A 60 11.47 6.79 1.92
N ILE A 61 10.40 6.34 1.28
CA ILE A 61 9.47 5.34 1.83
C ILE A 61 10.24 4.02 2.08
N MET A 62 10.95 3.51 1.07
CA MET A 62 11.77 2.29 1.19
C MET A 62 12.79 2.40 2.31
N PHE A 63 13.48 3.54 2.42
CA PHE A 63 14.44 3.80 3.48
C PHE A 63 13.83 3.69 4.87
N VAL A 64 12.67 4.31 5.11
CA VAL A 64 11.97 4.22 6.40
C VAL A 64 11.58 2.76 6.71
N PHE A 65 11.06 2.01 5.75
CA PHE A 65 10.74 0.61 5.96
C PHE A 65 11.97 -0.25 6.31
N HIS A 66 13.12 -0.01 5.65
CA HIS A 66 14.36 -0.69 6.01
C HIS A 66 14.76 -0.48 7.47
N GLN A 67 14.57 0.72 8.01
CA GLN A 67 14.89 1.02 9.41
C GLN A 67 13.87 0.42 10.39
N CYS A 68 12.58 0.47 10.05
CA CYS A 68 11.52 0.20 11.04
C CYS A 68 10.99 -1.23 11.03
N ILE A 69 11.20 -2.01 9.97
CA ILE A 69 10.55 -3.33 9.81
C ILE A 69 11.02 -4.40 10.82
N GLN A 70 12.19 -4.19 11.43
CA GLN A 70 12.76 -5.10 12.43
C GLN A 70 12.38 -4.75 13.88
N ILE A 71 11.67 -3.63 14.11
CA ILE A 71 11.28 -3.19 15.46
C ILE A 71 10.37 -4.24 16.11
N VAL A 72 10.69 -4.66 17.34
CA VAL A 72 9.97 -5.73 18.05
C VAL A 72 8.85 -5.18 18.97
N ASN A 73 8.89 -3.89 19.31
CA ASN A 73 7.84 -3.26 20.12
C ASN A 73 6.46 -3.38 19.44
N LYS A 74 5.45 -3.82 20.21
CA LYS A 74 4.11 -4.14 19.70
C LYS A 74 3.41 -2.98 19.03
N ASN A 75 3.42 -1.81 19.64
CA ASN A 75 2.73 -0.64 19.10
C ASN A 75 3.43 -0.13 17.84
N SER A 76 4.76 -0.16 17.86
CA SER A 76 5.60 0.27 16.74
C SER A 76 5.44 -0.63 15.51
N TYR A 77 5.60 -1.96 15.65
CA TYR A 77 5.45 -2.83 14.50
C TYR A 77 4.02 -2.88 13.96
N ASN A 78 3.01 -2.64 14.81
CA ASN A 78 1.62 -2.52 14.33
C ASN A 78 1.42 -1.25 13.49
N ALA A 79 2.05 -0.14 13.87
CA ALA A 79 2.05 1.08 13.05
C ALA A 79 2.78 0.85 11.72
N VAL A 80 3.94 0.19 11.73
CA VAL A 80 4.66 -0.21 10.51
C VAL A 80 3.82 -1.14 9.64
N ALA A 81 3.20 -2.17 10.23
CA ALA A 81 2.30 -3.08 9.55
C ALA A 81 1.12 -2.35 8.87
N LYS A 82 0.53 -1.36 9.56
CA LYS A 82 -0.51 -0.50 8.97
C LYS A 82 0.04 0.32 7.81
N ALA A 83 1.24 0.88 7.94
CA ALA A 83 1.91 1.60 6.86
C ALA A 83 2.13 0.71 5.63
N VAL A 84 2.53 -0.56 5.82
CA VAL A 84 2.67 -1.54 4.73
C VAL A 84 1.35 -1.74 3.99
N VAL A 85 0.27 -2.03 4.71
CA VAL A 85 -1.05 -2.23 4.09
C VAL A 85 -1.45 -1.00 3.30
N ASN A 86 -1.38 0.18 3.92
CA ASN A 86 -1.76 1.44 3.30
C ASN A 86 -0.95 1.73 2.02
N LEU A 87 0.36 1.52 2.04
CA LEU A 87 1.21 1.71 0.86
C LEU A 87 0.79 0.78 -0.28
N LEU A 88 0.71 -0.52 0.01
CA LEU A 88 0.44 -1.52 -1.00
C LEU A 88 -0.97 -1.38 -1.57
N GLU A 89 -1.97 -1.06 -0.74
CA GLU A 89 -3.33 -0.76 -1.22
C GLU A 89 -3.35 0.49 -2.09
N SER A 90 -2.67 1.57 -1.69
CA SER A 90 -2.60 2.82 -2.47
C SER A 90 -1.98 2.64 -3.85
N LEU A 91 -1.05 1.69 -4.00
CA LEU A 91 -0.36 1.36 -5.26
C LEU A 91 -1.07 0.27 -6.08
N SER A 92 -1.86 -0.60 -5.44
CA SER A 92 -2.40 -1.81 -6.09
C SER A 92 -3.90 -1.78 -6.35
N CYS A 93 -4.65 -0.93 -5.65
CA CYS A 93 -6.10 -0.88 -5.75
C CYS A 93 -6.57 0.24 -6.68
N SER A 94 -7.70 0.03 -7.36
CA SER A 94 -8.43 1.11 -8.02
C SER A 94 -9.41 1.76 -7.04
N TYR A 95 -9.34 3.07 -6.89
CA TYR A 95 -10.19 3.85 -5.96
C TYR A 95 -10.54 5.23 -6.54
N PRO A 96 -11.66 5.83 -6.14
CA PRO A 96 -12.01 7.18 -6.57
C PRO A 96 -11.01 8.21 -6.02
N VAL A 97 -10.54 9.09 -6.90
CA VAL A 97 -9.61 10.19 -6.59
C VAL A 97 -10.37 11.46 -6.26
N ASP A 98 -11.45 11.71 -6.99
CA ASP A 98 -12.30 12.87 -6.83
C ASP A 98 -13.66 12.45 -6.26
N TYR A 99 -14.02 13.08 -5.14
CA TYR A 99 -15.29 12.89 -4.45
C TYR A 99 -16.22 14.09 -4.64
N ARG A 100 -15.82 15.07 -5.46
CA ARG A 100 -16.67 16.22 -5.78
C ARG A 100 -17.89 15.75 -6.55
N LEU A 101 -19.05 16.22 -6.10
CA LEU A 101 -20.32 15.99 -6.77
C LEU A 101 -20.56 16.99 -7.91
N LEU A 102 -19.69 17.98 -8.06
CA LEU A 102 -19.82 19.04 -9.04
C LEU A 102 -19.14 18.64 -10.35
N VAL A 103 -19.87 18.77 -11.46
CA VAL A 103 -19.36 18.49 -12.82
C VAL A 103 -18.50 19.65 -13.36
N ILE A 104 -18.36 20.74 -12.60
CA ILE A 104 -17.57 21.90 -13.02
C ILE A 104 -16.10 21.67 -12.69
N ASN A 105 -15.25 21.71 -13.70
CA ASN A 105 -13.80 21.74 -13.54
C ASN A 105 -13.42 22.98 -12.71
N SER A 106 -12.84 22.78 -11.53
CA SER A 106 -12.37 23.87 -10.65
C SER A 106 -11.45 24.86 -11.35
N ASP A 107 -10.75 24.40 -12.38
CA ASP A 107 -9.71 25.16 -13.07
C ASP A 107 -10.32 26.10 -14.13
N GLU A 108 -11.61 25.95 -14.44
CA GLU A 108 -12.35 26.78 -15.42
C GLU A 108 -13.28 27.80 -14.73
N THR A 109 -13.21 27.94 -13.41
CA THR A 109 -14.05 28.93 -12.71
C THR A 109 -13.50 30.34 -12.94
N SER A 110 -14.14 31.09 -13.84
CA SER A 110 -13.88 32.53 -14.01
C SER A 110 -14.02 33.28 -12.67
N ASP A 111 -13.37 34.44 -12.52
CA ASP A 111 -13.48 35.30 -11.32
C ASP A 111 -14.93 35.67 -10.92
N ASN A 112 -15.90 35.50 -11.84
CA ASN A 112 -17.33 35.73 -11.59
C ASN A 112 -18.12 34.51 -11.09
N PHE A 113 -17.46 33.36 -10.93
CA PHE A 113 -18.12 32.14 -10.47
C PHE A 113 -18.27 32.16 -8.94
N LEU A 114 -19.51 32.02 -8.46
CA LEU A 114 -19.83 31.97 -7.03
C LEU A 114 -20.23 30.53 -6.64
N PRO A 115 -19.38 29.79 -5.89
CA PRO A 115 -19.65 28.41 -5.50
C PRO A 115 -20.97 28.22 -4.76
N ILE A 116 -21.42 29.23 -4.00
CA ILE A 116 -22.68 29.20 -3.26
C ILE A 116 -23.91 29.00 -4.16
N ARG A 117 -23.83 29.36 -5.45
CA ARG A 117 -24.92 29.16 -6.40
C ARG A 117 -25.19 27.70 -6.73
N LEU A 118 -24.26 26.80 -6.42
CA LEU A 118 -24.40 25.36 -6.64
C LEU A 118 -24.86 24.61 -5.38
N TRP A 119 -25.15 25.32 -4.30
CA TRP A 119 -25.53 24.69 -3.05
C TRP A 119 -26.88 23.98 -3.19
N GLY A 120 -26.90 22.67 -2.89
CA GLY A 120 -28.11 21.86 -3.01
C GLY A 120 -28.51 21.51 -4.44
N GLN A 121 -27.67 21.80 -5.43
CA GLN A 121 -27.93 21.43 -6.81
C GLN A 121 -27.91 19.89 -6.95
N SER A 122 -28.97 19.34 -7.54
CA SER A 122 -29.01 17.93 -7.87
C SER A 122 -28.03 17.62 -9.01
N VAL A 123 -27.40 16.45 -8.92
CA VAL A 123 -26.42 15.99 -9.88
C VAL A 123 -27.06 14.90 -10.72
N ASP A 124 -26.91 15.02 -12.03
CA ASP A 124 -27.31 14.00 -12.99
C ASP A 124 -26.27 12.88 -12.97
N ILE A 125 -26.64 11.73 -12.39
CA ILE A 125 -25.74 10.57 -12.18
C ILE A 125 -25.17 10.09 -13.51
N ASP A 126 -25.94 10.16 -14.59
CA ASP A 126 -25.52 9.72 -15.92
C ASP A 126 -24.45 10.65 -16.53
N LYS A 127 -24.30 11.86 -16.00
CA LYS A 127 -23.28 12.85 -16.44
C LYS A 127 -22.06 12.91 -15.54
N VAL A 128 -22.07 12.24 -14.39
CA VAL A 128 -20.92 12.23 -13.49
C VAL A 128 -19.81 11.41 -14.13
N GLN A 129 -18.64 12.02 -14.28
CA GLN A 129 -17.42 11.34 -14.71
C GLN A 129 -16.47 11.20 -13.51
N PRO A 130 -16.66 10.16 -12.67
CA PRO A 130 -15.78 9.95 -11.52
C PRO A 130 -14.36 9.65 -11.99
N GLN A 131 -13.40 10.40 -11.46
CA GLN A 131 -11.99 10.11 -11.68
C GLN A 131 -11.56 8.98 -10.75
N PHE A 132 -11.09 7.88 -11.35
CA PHE A 132 -10.50 6.77 -10.62
C PHE A 132 -8.98 6.78 -10.75
N HIS A 133 -8.33 6.41 -9.66
CA HIS A 133 -6.96 5.96 -9.69
C HIS A 133 -6.93 4.53 -10.27
N ILE A 134 -6.07 4.30 -11.24
CA ILE A 134 -5.79 2.99 -11.80
C ILE A 134 -4.29 2.77 -11.66
N PRO A 135 -3.86 1.67 -11.00
CA PRO A 135 -2.44 1.34 -10.86
C PRO A 135 -1.72 1.34 -12.21
N SER A 136 -0.69 2.17 -12.31
CA SER A 136 0.25 2.23 -13.42
C SER A 136 1.31 1.12 -13.31
N ILE A 137 2.06 0.89 -14.40
CA ILE A 137 3.13 -0.11 -14.40
C ILE A 137 4.20 0.20 -13.35
N ASP A 138 4.57 1.47 -13.19
CA ASP A 138 5.59 1.90 -12.22
C ASP A 138 5.15 1.65 -10.77
N GLU A 139 3.85 1.80 -10.47
CA GLU A 139 3.27 1.49 -9.17
C GLU A 139 3.28 0.00 -8.88
N ILE A 140 2.94 -0.80 -9.89
CA ILE A 140 2.95 -2.26 -9.77
C ILE A 140 4.38 -2.78 -9.60
N ASP A 141 5.33 -2.24 -10.36
CA ASP A 141 6.76 -2.56 -10.21
C ASP A 141 7.27 -2.18 -8.83
N PHE A 142 6.81 -1.05 -8.27
CA PHE A 142 7.12 -0.69 -6.89
C PHE A 142 6.54 -1.69 -5.88
N VAL A 143 5.32 -2.19 -6.08
CA VAL A 143 4.78 -3.26 -5.23
C VAL A 143 5.64 -4.53 -5.30
N TYR A 144 6.03 -4.96 -6.50
CA TYR A 144 6.91 -6.13 -6.66
C TYR A 144 8.25 -5.93 -5.95
N GLU A 145 8.90 -4.77 -6.13
CA GLU A 145 10.15 -4.45 -5.44
C GLU A 145 9.98 -4.48 -3.91
N PHE A 146 8.87 -3.94 -3.40
CA PHE A 146 8.58 -3.96 -1.97
C PHE A 146 8.41 -5.38 -1.42
N VAL A 147 7.65 -6.22 -2.14
CA VAL A 147 7.45 -7.62 -1.80
C VAL A 147 8.78 -8.37 -1.83
N ASP A 148 9.58 -8.19 -2.88
CA ASP A 148 10.88 -8.84 -3.02
C ASP A 148 11.83 -8.46 -1.88
N THR A 149 11.83 -7.19 -1.50
CA THR A 149 12.72 -6.63 -0.49
C THR A 149 12.35 -7.04 0.93
N PHE A 150 11.06 -7.17 1.25
CA PHE A 150 10.61 -7.34 2.64
C PHE A 150 9.90 -8.67 2.91
N LEU A 151 9.15 -9.24 1.96
CA LEU A 151 8.39 -10.47 2.20
C LEU A 151 9.30 -11.69 2.24
N TYR A 152 10.10 -11.93 1.19
CA TYR A 152 10.91 -13.13 1.10
C TYR A 152 11.96 -13.25 2.21
N PRO A 153 12.67 -12.17 2.61
CA PRO A 153 13.59 -12.25 3.73
C PRO A 153 12.91 -12.58 5.05
N GLU A 154 11.71 -12.04 5.31
CA GLU A 154 10.93 -12.34 6.51
C GLU A 154 10.44 -13.80 6.53
N LEU A 155 9.99 -14.32 5.37
CA LEU A 155 9.61 -15.73 5.20
C LEU A 155 10.79 -16.69 5.42
N ALA A 156 11.95 -16.39 4.80
CA ALA A 156 13.17 -17.17 4.98
C ALA A 156 13.60 -17.18 6.45
N ARG A 157 13.59 -16.00 7.10
CA ARG A 157 13.93 -15.89 8.53
C ARG A 157 12.99 -16.73 9.40
N LEU A 158 11.69 -16.69 9.13
CA LEU A 158 10.70 -17.46 9.88
C LEU A 158 10.89 -18.98 9.68
N ASN A 159 11.22 -19.42 8.47
CA ASN A 159 11.46 -20.83 8.18
C ASN A 159 12.73 -21.36 8.88
N GLU A 160 13.83 -20.60 8.85
CA GLU A 160 15.11 -21.03 9.43
C GLU A 160 15.15 -20.91 10.97
N LYS A 161 14.60 -19.83 11.52
CA LYS A 161 14.77 -19.45 12.93
C LYS A 161 13.47 -19.42 13.71
N GLY A 162 12.32 -19.69 13.10
CA GLY A 162 11.00 -19.49 13.71
C GLY A 162 10.82 -20.17 15.08
N LEU A 163 11.41 -21.36 15.27
CA LEU A 163 11.37 -22.08 16.55
C LEU A 163 12.33 -21.50 17.62
N LYS A 164 13.39 -20.80 17.20
CA LYS A 164 14.40 -20.19 18.08
C LYS A 164 14.09 -18.74 18.44
N MET A 165 13.20 -18.08 17.69
CA MET A 165 12.74 -16.72 17.96
C MET A 165 11.89 -16.64 19.23
N SER A 166 11.93 -15.49 19.88
CA SER A 166 10.94 -15.14 20.90
C SER A 166 9.53 -15.08 20.32
N ASN A 167 8.50 -15.23 21.17
CA ASN A 167 7.11 -15.10 20.73
C ASN A 167 6.82 -13.71 20.12
N ASN A 168 7.45 -12.65 20.65
CA ASN A 168 7.26 -11.29 20.14
C ASN A 168 7.88 -11.10 18.75
N GLU A 169 9.10 -11.59 18.52
CA GLU A 169 9.72 -11.56 17.19
C GLU A 169 8.93 -12.38 16.17
N ARG A 170 8.45 -13.56 16.57
CA ARG A 170 7.62 -14.42 15.70
C ARG A 170 6.31 -13.72 15.35
N LEU A 171 5.62 -13.14 16.33
CA LEU A 171 4.38 -12.40 16.12
C LEU A 171 4.59 -11.19 15.20
N ARG A 172 5.69 -10.45 15.40
CA ARG A 172 6.05 -9.33 14.53
C ARG A 172 6.28 -9.80 13.09
N SER A 173 7.08 -10.85 12.89
CA SER A 173 7.35 -11.42 11.55
C SER A 173 6.05 -11.80 10.85
N LEU A 174 5.18 -12.54 11.54
CA LEU A 174 3.88 -12.96 11.02
C LEU A 174 2.96 -11.78 10.72
N THR A 175 3.01 -10.73 11.55
CA THR A 175 2.21 -9.51 11.34
C THR A 175 2.66 -8.77 10.08
N ILE A 176 3.97 -8.64 9.85
CA ILE A 176 4.51 -8.03 8.63
C ILE A 176 4.16 -8.88 7.40
N ILE A 177 4.40 -10.19 7.43
CA ILE A 177 4.04 -11.12 6.34
C ILE A 177 2.55 -10.99 5.99
N ARG A 178 1.68 -11.04 7.01
CA ARG A 178 0.24 -10.86 6.83
C ARG A 178 -0.09 -9.50 6.21
N SER A 179 0.57 -8.43 6.67
CA SER A 179 0.30 -7.06 6.19
C SER A 179 0.70 -6.89 4.73
N ILE A 180 1.81 -7.48 4.31
CA ILE A 180 2.20 -7.50 2.90
C ILE A 180 1.18 -8.30 2.09
N ALA A 181 0.79 -9.49 2.55
CA ALA A 181 -0.19 -10.33 1.85
C ALA A 181 -1.56 -9.65 1.71
N VAL A 182 -2.02 -8.96 2.76
CA VAL A 182 -3.27 -8.19 2.73
C VAL A 182 -3.14 -6.98 1.81
N GLY A 183 -2.05 -6.21 1.91
CA GLY A 183 -1.87 -5.01 1.09
C GLY A 183 -1.69 -5.31 -0.41
N ALA A 184 -1.07 -6.44 -0.75
CA ALA A 184 -0.86 -6.87 -2.13
C ALA A 184 -1.92 -7.87 -2.63
N PHE A 185 -3.09 -7.95 -1.97
CA PHE A 185 -4.10 -8.98 -2.27
C PHE A 185 -4.58 -8.95 -3.73
N CYS A 186 -4.61 -7.78 -4.37
CA CYS A 186 -5.00 -7.60 -5.77
C CYS A 186 -4.15 -8.42 -6.75
N PHE A 187 -2.92 -8.79 -6.37
CA PHE A 187 -2.00 -9.57 -7.19
C PHE A 187 -2.04 -11.06 -6.89
N VAL A 188 -2.71 -11.47 -5.81
CA VAL A 188 -2.79 -12.89 -5.43
C VAL A 188 -3.86 -13.56 -6.27
N PRO A 189 -3.50 -14.54 -7.12
CA PRO A 189 -4.50 -15.25 -7.90
C PRO A 189 -5.40 -16.07 -6.97
N PRO A 190 -6.63 -16.38 -7.42
CA PRO A 190 -7.52 -17.29 -6.72
C PRO A 190 -6.83 -18.63 -6.45
N ILE A 191 -7.18 -19.27 -5.34
CA ILE A 191 -6.71 -20.63 -5.06
C ILE A 191 -7.44 -21.58 -6.00
N GLU A 192 -6.75 -22.01 -7.06
CA GLU A 192 -7.23 -23.00 -8.00
C GLU A 192 -6.91 -24.41 -7.49
N SER A 193 -7.80 -24.97 -6.65
CA SER A 193 -7.73 -26.39 -6.25
C SER A 193 -8.96 -27.16 -6.72
N LYS A 194 -8.79 -28.44 -7.06
CA LYS A 194 -9.88 -29.33 -7.50
C LYS A 194 -10.92 -29.50 -6.41
N GLU A 195 -10.48 -29.54 -5.16
CA GLU A 195 -11.31 -29.65 -3.97
C GLU A 195 -12.14 -28.37 -3.76
N VAL A 196 -11.55 -27.19 -4.02
CA VAL A 196 -12.26 -25.90 -3.96
C VAL A 196 -13.26 -25.78 -5.10
N GLN A 197 -12.93 -26.23 -6.31
CA GLN A 197 -13.85 -26.27 -7.46
C GLN A 197 -15.08 -27.17 -7.18
N ASN A 198 -14.89 -28.29 -6.47
CA ASN A 198 -15.98 -29.18 -6.07
C ASN A 198 -16.88 -28.58 -4.97
N LEU A 199 -16.41 -27.59 -4.23
CA LEU A 199 -17.17 -26.82 -3.24
C LEU A 199 -17.88 -25.60 -3.85
N MET A 200 -17.56 -25.23 -5.10
CA MET A 200 -18.17 -24.06 -5.73
C MET A 200 -19.66 -24.28 -5.96
N VAL A 201 -20.48 -23.60 -5.17
CA VAL A 201 -21.90 -23.38 -5.46
C VAL A 201 -22.01 -22.69 -6.83
N GLN A 202 -22.97 -23.11 -7.67
CA GLN A 202 -23.28 -22.41 -8.92
C GLN A 202 -23.67 -20.95 -8.61
N SER A 203 -22.69 -20.06 -8.68
CA SER A 203 -22.92 -18.62 -8.59
C SER A 203 -23.56 -18.16 -9.89
N MET A 204 -24.66 -17.41 -9.81
CA MET A 204 -25.25 -16.72 -10.97
C MET A 204 -24.36 -15.58 -11.50
N VAL A 205 -23.28 -15.26 -10.78
CA VAL A 205 -22.23 -14.34 -11.20
C VAL A 205 -21.02 -15.18 -11.63
N PRO A 206 -20.53 -15.04 -12.88
CA PRO A 206 -19.37 -15.78 -13.38
C PRO A 206 -18.17 -15.64 -12.42
N HIS A 207 -17.61 -16.76 -11.99
CA HIS A 207 -16.34 -16.75 -11.27
C HIS A 207 -15.22 -16.43 -12.27
N TYR A 208 -14.74 -15.19 -12.17
CA TYR A 208 -13.56 -14.56 -12.79
C TYR A 208 -13.68 -13.84 -14.16
N SER A 209 -13.28 -12.56 -14.08
CA SER A 209 -12.32 -11.85 -14.95
C SER A 209 -12.81 -11.12 -16.20
N LYS A 210 -13.36 -9.90 -16.01
CA LYS A 210 -13.21 -8.80 -16.98
C LYS A 210 -12.46 -7.57 -16.44
N TYR A 211 -12.32 -7.46 -15.11
CA TYR A 211 -11.72 -6.30 -14.43
C TYR A 211 -10.51 -6.64 -13.56
N GLN A 212 -9.97 -7.86 -13.62
CA GLN A 212 -8.62 -8.07 -13.13
C GLN A 212 -7.68 -7.29 -14.05
N ILE A 213 -6.81 -6.46 -13.46
CA ILE A 213 -5.73 -5.78 -14.17
C ILE A 213 -4.90 -6.88 -14.84
N ARG A 214 -5.12 -7.10 -16.13
CA ARG A 214 -4.22 -7.91 -16.96
C ARG A 214 -2.94 -7.09 -17.08
N LEU A 215 -1.98 -7.33 -16.20
CA LEU A 215 -0.59 -7.02 -16.49
C LEU A 215 -0.28 -7.63 -17.86
N SER A 216 0.00 -6.79 -18.86
CA SER A 216 0.25 -7.24 -20.22
C SER A 216 1.45 -8.17 -20.21
N LYS A 217 1.23 -9.47 -20.38
CA LYS A 217 2.29 -10.43 -20.71
C LYS A 217 2.76 -10.17 -22.14
N ASN A 218 3.56 -9.13 -22.33
CA ASN A 218 4.28 -8.89 -23.58
C ASN A 218 5.77 -9.14 -23.38
N SER A 219 6.17 -10.41 -23.35
CA SER A 219 7.58 -10.81 -23.56
C SER A 219 7.83 -12.32 -23.70
N THR A 220 6.87 -13.13 -24.16
CA THR A 220 7.17 -14.58 -24.36
C THR A 220 6.51 -15.28 -25.55
N GLU A 221 5.89 -14.55 -26.49
CA GLU A 221 5.29 -15.18 -27.70
C GLU A 221 6.09 -15.00 -29.00
N LEU A 222 7.31 -14.46 -28.95
CA LEU A 222 8.17 -14.32 -30.15
C LEU A 222 9.14 -15.48 -30.41
N SER A 223 9.13 -16.57 -29.62
CA SER A 223 10.04 -17.72 -29.86
C SER A 223 9.38 -18.98 -30.43
N LYS A 224 8.09 -18.97 -30.80
CA LYS A 224 7.39 -20.15 -31.35
C LYS A 224 6.82 -19.98 -32.76
N LYS A 225 7.46 -19.15 -33.59
CA LYS A 225 7.25 -19.15 -35.05
C LYS A 225 8.56 -19.38 -35.80
N THR A 226 9.17 -20.52 -35.55
CA THR A 226 10.09 -21.17 -36.51
C THR A 226 10.15 -22.65 -36.18
N GLN A 227 9.28 -23.42 -36.83
CA GLN A 227 9.52 -24.76 -37.38
C GLN A 227 8.26 -25.24 -38.09
#